data_AF-A0A920DIP8-F1
#
_entry.id   AF-A0A920DIP8-F1
#
_cell.length_a   1.000
_cell.length_b   1.000
_cell.length_c   1.000
_cell.angle_alpha   90.00
_cell.angle_beta   90.00
_cell.angle_gamma   90.00
#
_symmetry.space_group_name_H-M   'P 1'
#
loop_
_entity.id
_entity.type
_entity.pdbx_description
1 polymer ?
#
loop_
_entity_poly.entity_id
_entity_poly.type
_entity_poly.pdbx_seq_one_letter_code
_entity_poly.pdbx_strand_id
1 'polypeptide(L)'
;MKNNKKVIVGISGGVDSSVCAFTLKQAGFDVKGIFMKNWTNPAPNIKCTSEEDFKDAEEVCDQLDKPIRQTFLVSIGKSFQSFLSDHNERINSQP
;
A
#
# COMPACT_ATOMS: atom_id res chain seq x y z
N MET A 1 -1.77 -27.05 10.67
CA MET A 1 -2.66 -27.27 9.51
C MET A 1 -2.47 -26.11 8.54
N LYS A 2 -2.30 -26.36 7.23
CA LYS A 2 -2.14 -25.29 6.24
C LYS A 2 -3.53 -24.70 5.95
N ASN A 3 -3.71 -23.40 6.17
CA ASN A 3 -4.99 -22.73 5.95
C ASN A 3 -5.03 -22.25 4.49
N ASN A 4 -5.65 -23.03 3.59
CA ASN A 4 -5.63 -22.77 2.14
C ASN A 4 -6.40 -21.51 1.68
N LYS A 5 -6.80 -20.65 2.62
CA LYS A 5 -7.43 -19.37 2.32
C LYS A 5 -6.37 -18.40 1.79
N LYS A 6 -6.66 -17.80 0.64
CA LYS A 6 -5.81 -16.80 0.00
C LYS A 6 -6.10 -15.43 0.61
N VAL A 7 -5.06 -14.71 1.01
CA VAL A 7 -5.18 -13.38 1.60
C VAL A 7 -4.29 -12.41 0.83
N ILE A 8 -4.85 -11.26 0.47
CA ILE A 8 -4.12 -10.15 -0.11
C ILE A 8 -3.85 -9.13 0.99
N VAL A 9 -2.60 -8.70 1.15
CA VAL A 9 -2.21 -7.68 2.10
C VAL A 9 -1.65 -6.49 1.34
N GLY A 10 -2.14 -5.28 1.65
CA GLY A 10 -1.54 -4.04 1.18
C GLY A 10 -0.22 -3.83 1.92
N ILE A 11 0.90 -3.91 1.21
CA ILE A 11 2.25 -3.66 1.75
C ILE A 11 2.63 -2.25 1.32
N SER A 12 2.83 -1.36 2.28
CA SER A 12 3.18 0.05 2.03
C SER A 12 4.68 0.33 2.10
N GLY A 13 5.49 -0.66 2.52
CA GLY A 13 6.90 -0.47 2.92
C GLY A 13 7.06 -0.23 4.44
N GLY A 14 5.96 0.04 5.16
CA GLY A 14 5.97 0.24 6.60
C GLY A 14 5.89 -1.05 7.43
N VAL A 15 6.40 -0.98 8.67
CA VAL A 15 6.52 -2.12 9.61
C VAL A 15 5.19 -2.81 9.89
N ASP A 16 4.10 -2.07 10.10
CA ASP A 16 2.80 -2.65 10.46
C ASP A 16 2.28 -3.62 9.40
N SER A 17 2.40 -3.23 8.11
CA SER A 17 1.98 -4.05 6.98
C SER A 17 2.83 -5.32 6.84
N SER A 18 4.13 -5.21 7.11
CA SER A 18 5.09 -6.32 7.10
C SER A 18 4.80 -7.33 8.21
N VAL A 19 4.57 -6.85 9.44
CA VAL A 19 4.23 -7.71 10.60
C VAL A 19 2.89 -8.40 10.38
N CYS A 20 1.90 -7.72 9.81
CA CYS A 20 0.61 -8.30 9.46
C CYS A 20 0.77 -9.46 8.46
N ALA A 21 1.51 -9.24 7.37
CA ALA A 21 1.76 -10.28 6.35
C ALA A 21 2.53 -11.47 6.92
N PHE A 22 3.55 -11.22 7.75
CA PHE A 22 4.31 -12.26 8.43
C PHE A 22 3.44 -13.11 9.37
N THR A 23 2.59 -12.46 10.17
CA THR A 23 1.70 -13.13 11.11
C THR A 23 0.70 -14.05 10.39
N LEU A 24 0.14 -13.58 9.26
CA LEU A 24 -0.75 -14.39 8.42
C LEU A 24 -0.01 -15.57 7.77
N LYS A 25 1.24 -15.38 7.32
CA LYS A 25 2.10 -16.47 6.81
C LYS A 25 2.32 -17.52 7.91
N GLN A 26 2.67 -17.10 9.12
CA GLN A 26 2.87 -18.02 10.26
C GLN A 26 1.59 -18.76 10.66
N ALA A 27 0.42 -18.12 10.56
CA ALA A 27 -0.88 -18.76 10.77
C ALA A 27 -1.30 -19.71 9.62
N GLY A 28 -0.45 -19.86 8.60
CA GLY A 28 -0.59 -20.87 7.54
C GLY A 28 -1.43 -20.43 6.34
N PHE A 29 -1.71 -19.14 6.17
CA PHE A 29 -2.44 -18.59 5.03
C PHE A 29 -1.57 -18.49 3.76
N ASP A 30 -2.21 -18.53 2.58
CA ASP A 30 -1.54 -18.17 1.32
C ASP A 30 -1.58 -16.65 1.11
N VAL A 31 -0.58 -15.97 1.65
CA VAL A 31 -0.46 -14.51 1.61
C VAL A 31 0.18 -14.04 0.30
N LYS A 32 -0.36 -12.96 -0.28
CA LYS A 32 0.28 -12.20 -1.37
C LYS A 32 0.26 -10.71 -1.05
N GLY A 33 1.38 -10.03 -1.33
CA GLY A 33 1.52 -8.59 -1.15
C GLY A 33 1.07 -7.79 -2.37
N ILE A 34 0.41 -6.66 -2.13
CA ILE A 34 0.15 -5.63 -3.14
C ILE A 34 0.68 -4.29 -2.63
N PHE A 35 1.49 -3.61 -3.45
CA PHE A 35 1.88 -2.23 -3.22
C PHE A 35 1.00 -1.29 -4.05
N MET A 36 0.45 -0.25 -3.44
CA MET A 36 -0.42 0.71 -4.10
C MET A 36 0.31 2.03 -4.32
N LYS A 37 0.65 2.32 -5.58
CA LYS A 37 1.22 3.62 -5.96
C LYS A 37 0.06 4.58 -6.27
N ASN A 38 -0.26 5.43 -5.30
CA ASN A 38 -1.44 6.29 -5.36
C ASN A 38 -1.13 7.76 -5.68
N TRP A 39 0.13 8.16 -5.47
CA TRP A 39 0.58 9.52 -5.74
C TRP A 39 1.84 9.50 -6.58
N THR A 40 1.90 10.39 -7.56
CA THR A 40 3.11 10.68 -8.34
C THR A 40 3.23 12.19 -8.40
N ASN A 41 4.32 12.74 -7.87
CA ASN A 41 4.58 14.16 -7.98
C ASN A 41 5.27 14.44 -9.33
N PRO A 42 4.64 15.18 -10.26
CA PRO A 42 5.25 15.48 -11.56
C PRO A 42 6.25 16.64 -11.49
N ALA A 43 6.46 17.27 -10.32
CA ALA A 43 7.36 18.40 -10.19
C ALA A 43 8.83 17.97 -10.35
N PRO A 44 9.62 18.63 -11.23
CA PRO A 44 10.96 18.19 -11.62
C PRO A 44 12.01 18.19 -10.50
N ASN A 45 11.74 18.83 -9.37
CA ASN A 45 12.66 18.94 -8.23
C ASN A 45 12.17 18.25 -6.95
N ILE A 46 11.10 17.44 -7.04
CA ILE A 46 10.58 16.69 -5.90
C ILE A 46 10.87 15.22 -6.13
N LYS A 47 11.77 14.66 -5.30
CA LYS A 47 12.03 13.23 -5.30
C LYS A 47 10.75 12.50 -4.87
N CYS A 48 10.27 11.60 -5.72
CA CYS A 48 9.13 10.77 -5.38
C CYS A 48 9.60 9.68 -4.40
N THR A 49 9.15 9.73 -3.14
CA THR A 49 9.52 8.73 -2.12
C THR A 49 8.88 7.37 -2.38
N SER A 50 7.84 7.31 -3.22
CA SER A 50 7.12 6.06 -3.51
C SER A 50 7.97 4.98 -4.19
N GLU A 51 9.12 5.34 -4.75
CA GLU A 51 10.09 4.36 -5.27
C GLU A 51 10.89 3.71 -4.15
N GLU A 52 11.24 4.47 -3.10
CA GLU A 52 11.89 3.94 -1.89
C GLU A 52 10.90 3.07 -1.12
N ASP A 53 9.66 3.55 -0.92
CA ASP A 53 8.59 2.77 -0.28
C ASP A 53 8.30 1.46 -1.03
N PHE A 54 8.36 1.48 -2.36
CA PHE A 54 8.18 0.28 -3.17
C PHE A 54 9.32 -0.71 -2.98
N LYS A 55 10.57 -0.22 -2.90
CA LYS A 55 11.75 -1.06 -2.66
C LYS A 55 11.68 -1.72 -1.29
N ASP A 56 11.29 -0.98 -0.25
CA ASP A 56 11.10 -1.53 1.09
C ASP A 56 9.99 -2.59 1.11
N ALA A 57 8.89 -2.35 0.37
CA ALA A 57 7.82 -3.32 0.23
C ALA A 57 8.25 -4.60 -0.51
N GLU A 58 9.08 -4.46 -1.55
CA GLU A 58 9.69 -5.56 -2.30
C GLU A 58 10.60 -6.40 -1.39
N GLU A 59 11.51 -5.77 -0.65
CA GLU A 59 12.40 -6.44 0.30
C GLU A 59 11.64 -7.23 1.37
N VAL A 60 10.53 -6.69 1.89
CA VAL A 60 9.64 -7.39 2.82
C VAL A 60 9.01 -8.62 2.16
N CYS A 61 8.54 -8.51 0.92
CA CYS A 61 7.92 -9.63 0.20
C CYS A 61 8.92 -10.73 -0.16
N ASP A 62 10.16 -10.35 -0.47
CA ASP A 62 11.27 -11.29 -0.69
C ASP A 62 11.58 -12.10 0.57
N GLN A 63 11.65 -11.45 1.74
CA GLN A 63 11.80 -12.14 3.03
C GLN A 63 10.62 -13.08 3.36
N LEU A 64 9.46 -12.83 2.74
CA LEU A 64 8.27 -13.67 2.86
C LEU A 64 8.20 -14.76 1.77
N ASP A 65 9.20 -14.90 0.89
CA ASP A 65 9.23 -15.83 -0.25
C ASP A 65 8.00 -15.70 -1.17
N LYS A 66 7.46 -14.48 -1.32
CA LYS A 66 6.24 -14.23 -2.09
C LYS A 66 6.45 -13.07 -3.06
N PRO A 67 6.01 -13.19 -4.32
CA PRO A 67 6.11 -12.08 -5.25
C PRO A 67 5.16 -10.94 -4.86
N ILE A 68 5.68 -9.72 -4.80
CA ILE A 68 4.88 -8.50 -4.67
C ILE A 68 4.27 -8.12 -6.01
N ARG A 69 3.07 -7.53 -6.00
CA ARG A 69 2.48 -6.89 -7.19
C ARG A 69 2.25 -5.42 -6.94
N GLN A 70 2.73 -4.59 -7.85
CA GLN A 70 2.42 -3.16 -7.85
C GLN A 70 1.07 -2.91 -8.54
N THR A 71 0.24 -2.04 -7.98
CA THR A 71 -1.01 -1.59 -8.59
C THR A 71 -1.23 -0.10 -8.36
N PHE A 72 -2.13 0.50 -9.14
CA PHE A 72 -2.54 1.89 -9.03
C PHE A 72 -4.02 1.94 -8.64
N LEU A 73 -4.37 2.65 -7.55
CA LEU A 73 -5.78 2.94 -7.26
C LEU A 73 -6.22 4.19 -8.03
N VAL A 74 -6.98 3.97 -9.11
CA VAL A 74 -7.52 5.04 -9.96
C VAL A 74 -8.54 5.92 -9.20
N SER A 75 -9.14 5.43 -8.11
CA SER A 75 -10.19 6.14 -7.36
C SER A 75 -9.69 7.20 -6.36
N ILE A 76 -8.38 7.29 -6.09
CA ILE A 76 -7.82 8.30 -5.16
C ILE A 76 -8.17 9.73 -5.63
N GLY A 77 -8.21 9.97 -6.94
CA GLY A 77 -8.59 11.27 -7.50
C GLY A 77 -10.00 11.70 -7.08
N LYS A 78 -10.93 10.77 -6.88
CA LYS A 78 -12.30 11.07 -6.42
C LYS A 78 -12.33 11.43 -4.95
N SER A 79 -11.58 10.72 -4.10
CA SER A 79 -11.43 11.05 -2.69
C SER A 79 -10.77 12.42 -2.49
N PHE A 80 -9.73 12.70 -3.27
CA PHE A 80 -9.07 14.01 -3.24
C PHE A 80 -10.00 15.15 -3.68
N GLN A 81 -10.82 14.93 -4.71
CA GLN A 81 -11.81 15.92 -5.14
C GLN A 81 -12.87 16.19 -4.07
N SER A 82 -13.30 15.16 -3.33
CA SER A 82 -14.18 15.31 -2.17
C SER A 82 -13.51 16.13 -1.06
N PHE A 83 -12.26 15.80 -0.72
CA PHE A 83 -11.49 16.54 0.28
C PHE A 83 -11.32 18.02 -0.09
N LEU A 84 -11.05 18.34 -1.37
CA LEU A 84 -10.98 19.72 -1.84
C LEU A 84 -12.34 20.43 -1.77
N SER A 85 -13.44 19.73 -2.06
CA SER A 85 -14.80 20.26 -1.91
C SER A 85 -15.08 20.61 -0.45
N ASP A 86 -14.79 19.69 0.46
CA ASP A 86 -15.00 19.86 1.90
C ASP A 86 -14.15 21.02 2.45
N HIS A 87 -12.89 21.14 2.03
CA HIS A 87 -12.01 22.25 2.41
C HIS A 87 -12.55 23.60 1.93
N ASN A 88 -13.02 23.69 0.69
CA ASN A 88 -13.63 24.91 0.15
C ASN A 88 -14.92 25.28 0.89
N GLU A 89 -15.65 24.28 1.38
CA GLU A 89 -16.86 24.45 2.20
C GLU A 89 -16.57 24.67 3.70
N ARG A 90 -15.30 24.73 4.11
CA ARG A 90 -14.83 24.83 5.51
C ARG A 90 -15.31 23.68 6.41
N ILE A 91 -15.57 22.53 5.81
CA ILE A 91 -15.85 21.29 6.52
C ILE A 91 -14.51 20.63 6.83
N ASN A 92 -14.23 20.35 8.11
CA ASN A 92 -13.01 19.67 8.52
C ASN A 92 -13.10 18.16 8.20
N SER A 93 -12.85 17.81 6.95
CA SER A 93 -12.72 16.43 6.48
C SER A 93 -11.33 15.87 6.81
N GLN A 94 -11.28 14.64 7.32
CA GLN A 94 -10.04 13.86 7.37
C GLN A 94 -9.78 13.30 5.95
N PRO A 95 -8.60 13.52 5.38
CA PRO A 95 -8.27 13.04 4.03
C PRO A 95 -8.26 11.52 3.89
#